data_AF-A0A2Z5V7H8-F1
#
_entry.id   AF-A0A2Z5V7H8-F1
#
_cell.length_a   1.000
_cell.length_b   1.000
_cell.length_c   1.000
_cell.angle_alpha   90.00
_cell.angle_beta   90.00
_cell.angle_gamma   90.00
#
_symmetry.space_group_name_H-M   'P 1'
#
loop_
_entity.id
_entity.type
_entity.pdbx_description
1 polymer ?
#
loop_
_entity_poly.entity_id
_entity_poly.type
_entity_poly.pdbx_seq_one_letter_code
_entity_poly.pdbx_strand_id
1 'polypeptide(L)'
;MTQDETELKPAQYLLEERIEAFKNKALLMESCEKYYLLLLSVLVSFISVFLANVAFARCGGLDLTIHKHHYEARATIDQSEDCSIGTYHLIIKTPGRKVSYFTVQREGWLRQMWFEPLNKSQQPSVVLWLQNVGSGSYGKLNVYVPSIKHADLYVRTKITPLSPTVKGYQGHDRYTVTDGSLYLSFPRYRPHDPNCCPSDGQAIFKYDFQNKKWIEQ
;
A
#
# COMPACT_ATOMS: atom_id res chain seq x y z
N MET A 1 67.78 -20.44 52.65
CA MET A 1 67.18 -19.10 52.61
C MET A 1 68.09 -18.25 51.75
N THR A 2 67.74 -18.06 50.49
CA THR A 2 68.47 -17.22 49.53
C THR A 2 67.42 -16.47 48.73
N GLN A 3 67.53 -15.15 48.76
CA GLN A 3 66.56 -14.18 48.27
C GLN A 3 66.48 -14.14 46.75
N ASP A 4 65.27 -13.85 46.27
CA ASP A 4 64.88 -13.58 44.89
C ASP A 4 65.24 -12.13 44.52
N GLU A 5 66.09 -11.93 43.52
CA GLU A 5 66.44 -10.62 42.97
C GLU A 5 65.58 -10.35 41.73
N THR A 6 64.46 -9.67 41.91
CA THR A 6 63.72 -9.05 40.80
C THR A 6 64.48 -7.82 40.27
N GLU A 7 65.01 -7.97 39.05
CA GLU A 7 65.72 -6.95 38.28
C GLU A 7 64.80 -5.76 37.94
N LEU A 8 65.04 -4.61 38.57
CA LEU A 8 64.28 -3.38 38.34
C LEU A 8 64.74 -2.72 37.01
N LYS A 9 63.85 -2.66 36.01
CA LYS A 9 64.15 -1.92 34.77
C LYS A 9 64.36 -0.42 35.04
N PRO A 10 65.37 0.23 34.43
CA PRO A 10 65.72 1.62 34.71
C PRO A 10 64.62 2.59 34.24
N ALA A 11 64.39 3.63 35.03
CA ALA A 11 63.30 4.60 34.87
C ALA A 11 63.26 5.34 33.51
N GLN A 12 64.38 5.43 32.79
CA GLN A 12 64.43 5.99 31.43
C GLN A 12 63.62 5.16 30.42
N TYR A 13 63.61 3.84 30.56
CA TYR A 13 62.89 2.94 29.67
C TYR A 13 61.36 3.13 29.76
N LEU A 14 60.85 3.36 30.98
CA LEU A 14 59.42 3.58 31.23
C LEU A 14 58.93 4.95 30.72
N LEU A 15 59.82 5.94 30.59
CA LEU A 15 59.47 7.26 30.08
C LEU A 15 59.33 7.26 28.56
N GLU A 16 60.25 6.60 27.85
CA GLU A 16 60.19 6.48 26.38
C GLU A 16 58.97 5.69 25.92
N GLU A 17 58.64 4.60 26.60
CA GLU A 17 57.44 3.79 26.30
C GLU A 17 56.14 4.59 26.48
N ARG A 18 56.10 5.48 27.49
CA ARG A 18 54.95 6.38 27.72
C ARG A 18 54.83 7.48 26.67
N ILE A 19 55.94 8.03 26.18
CA ILE A 19 55.94 9.05 25.12
C ILE A 19 55.48 8.43 23.79
N GLU A 20 55.94 7.23 23.47
CA GLU A 20 55.54 6.51 22.26
C GLU A 20 54.04 6.16 22.28
N ALA A 21 53.53 5.71 23.44
CA ALA A 21 52.10 5.47 23.64
C ALA A 21 51.24 6.75 23.50
N PHE A 22 51.77 7.90 23.92
CA PHE A 22 51.07 9.19 23.81
C PHE A 22 51.03 9.69 22.35
N LYS A 23 52.14 9.54 21.60
CA LYS A 23 52.19 9.86 20.17
C LYS A 23 51.23 9.00 19.35
N ASN A 24 51.18 7.70 19.63
CA ASN A 24 50.25 6.77 18.96
C ASN A 24 48.78 7.09 19.28
N LYS A 25 48.46 7.53 20.51
CA LYS A 25 47.12 8.02 20.86
C LYS A 25 46.75 9.33 20.15
N ALA A 26 47.70 10.26 19.98
CA ALA A 26 47.44 11.51 19.28
C ALA A 26 47.17 11.28 17.77
N LEU A 27 47.93 10.38 17.13
CA LEU A 27 47.70 9.94 15.75
C LEU A 27 46.34 9.24 15.55
N LEU A 28 45.90 8.45 16.53
CA LEU A 28 44.57 7.83 16.53
C LEU A 28 43.43 8.87 16.62
N MET A 29 43.61 9.98 17.34
CA MET A 29 42.60 11.03 17.45
C MET A 29 42.46 11.86 16.17
N GLU A 30 43.57 12.23 15.50
CA GLU A 30 43.51 12.94 14.21
C GLU A 30 42.87 12.09 13.10
N SER A 31 43.05 10.77 13.14
CA SER A 31 42.40 9.85 12.20
C SER A 31 40.90 9.72 12.47
N CYS A 32 40.45 9.86 13.72
CA CYS A 32 39.05 9.70 14.10
C CYS A 32 38.21 10.92 13.70
N GLU A 33 38.76 12.14 13.84
CA GLU A 33 38.10 13.38 13.44
C GLU A 33 37.88 13.46 11.93
N LYS A 34 38.86 13.00 11.13
CA LYS A 34 38.74 12.88 9.67
C LYS A 34 37.71 11.84 9.26
N TYR A 35 37.63 10.70 9.96
CA TYR A 35 36.63 9.66 9.71
C TYR A 35 35.21 10.13 10.04
N TYR A 36 35.05 10.90 11.12
CA TYR A 36 33.76 11.44 11.53
C TYR A 36 33.23 12.48 10.54
N LEU A 37 34.09 13.36 10.03
CA LEU A 37 33.73 14.33 8.98
C LEU A 37 33.42 13.67 7.63
N LEU A 38 34.12 12.59 7.27
CA LEU A 38 33.82 11.79 6.08
C LEU A 38 32.50 11.02 6.21
N LEU A 39 32.21 10.46 7.38
CA LEU A 39 30.94 9.79 7.65
C LEU A 39 29.77 10.78 7.65
N LEU A 40 29.95 11.98 8.19
CA LEU A 40 28.97 13.07 8.14
C LEU A 40 28.72 13.55 6.71
N SER A 41 29.75 13.71 5.88
CA SER A 41 29.56 14.13 4.48
C SER A 41 28.85 13.05 3.66
N VAL A 42 29.19 11.77 3.87
CA VAL A 42 28.49 10.63 3.25
C VAL A 42 27.03 10.58 3.73
N LEU A 43 26.76 10.72 5.04
CA LEU A 43 25.39 10.76 5.58
C LEU A 43 24.57 11.93 5.04
N VAL A 44 25.14 13.14 4.97
CA VAL A 44 24.45 14.33 4.43
C VAL A 44 24.19 14.18 2.93
N SER A 45 25.11 13.59 2.18
CA SER A 45 24.90 13.23 0.76
C SER A 45 23.83 12.16 0.58
N PHE A 46 23.77 11.15 1.45
CA PHE A 46 22.69 10.15 1.43
C PHE A 46 21.33 10.76 1.79
N ILE A 47 21.25 11.64 2.78
CA ILE A 47 20.02 12.34 3.19
C ILE A 47 19.52 13.27 2.07
N SER A 48 20.41 13.98 1.38
CA SER A 48 20.05 14.87 0.28
C SER A 48 19.61 14.13 -0.99
N VAL A 49 20.20 12.96 -1.29
CA VAL A 49 19.69 12.08 -2.36
C VAL A 49 18.33 11.45 -2.00
N PHE A 50 18.10 11.15 -0.72
CA PHE A 50 16.81 10.62 -0.25
C PHE A 50 15.70 11.68 -0.29
N LEU A 51 16.00 12.94 0.05
CA LEU A 51 15.03 14.03 0.02
C LEU A 51 14.75 14.54 -1.40
N ALA A 52 15.71 14.44 -2.33
CA ALA A 52 15.54 14.96 -3.69
C ALA A 52 14.68 14.08 -4.62
N ASN A 53 14.37 12.83 -4.24
CA ASN A 53 13.63 11.89 -5.08
C ASN A 53 12.26 11.45 -4.53
N VAL A 54 11.79 12.03 -3.42
CA VAL A 54 10.36 11.88 -3.05
C VAL A 54 9.52 12.86 -3.88
N ALA A 55 9.59 12.72 -5.20
CA ALA A 55 8.52 13.19 -6.06
C ALA A 55 7.32 12.30 -5.72
N PHE A 56 6.46 12.77 -4.81
CA PHE A 56 5.14 12.18 -4.61
C PHE A 56 4.49 12.14 -5.99
N ALA A 57 4.36 10.94 -6.55
CA ALA A 57 3.62 10.75 -7.78
C ALA A 57 2.21 11.29 -7.53
N ARG A 58 1.91 12.46 -8.10
CA ARG A 58 0.58 13.04 -8.06
C ARG A 58 -0.25 12.29 -9.09
N CYS A 59 -1.31 11.65 -8.63
CA CYS A 59 -2.29 11.06 -9.53
C CYS A 59 -3.20 12.19 -9.95
N GLY A 60 -2.79 12.92 -11.00
CA GLY A 60 -3.62 13.98 -11.55
C GLY A 60 -5.04 13.46 -11.81
N GLY A 61 -6.03 14.13 -11.22
CA GLY A 61 -7.43 14.22 -11.65
C GLY A 61 -8.00 12.97 -12.32
N LEU A 62 -8.07 11.86 -11.59
CA LEU A 62 -8.72 10.66 -12.11
C LEU A 62 -10.24 10.82 -12.05
N ASP A 63 -10.89 10.61 -13.19
CA ASP A 63 -12.34 10.67 -13.33
C ASP A 63 -12.84 9.38 -13.99
N LEU A 64 -13.65 8.62 -13.25
CA LEU A 64 -14.42 7.51 -13.79
C LEU A 64 -15.86 7.95 -13.89
N THR A 65 -16.35 8.12 -15.12
CA THR A 65 -17.75 8.44 -15.39
C THR A 65 -18.42 7.31 -16.17
N ILE A 66 -19.61 6.90 -15.72
CA ILE A 66 -20.48 5.95 -16.40
C ILE A 66 -21.78 6.65 -16.72
N HIS A 67 -22.16 6.61 -18.00
CA HIS A 67 -23.49 6.91 -18.47
C HIS A 67 -24.11 5.63 -18.99
N LYS A 68 -25.19 5.16 -18.35
CA LYS A 68 -25.93 3.96 -18.78
C LYS A 68 -27.42 4.27 -18.83
N HIS A 69 -27.97 4.35 -20.04
CA HIS A 69 -29.33 4.83 -20.28
C HIS A 69 -29.57 6.19 -19.61
N HIS A 70 -30.45 6.24 -18.60
CA HIS A 70 -30.77 7.45 -17.85
C HIS A 70 -30.02 7.56 -16.52
N TYR A 71 -29.08 6.66 -16.25
CA TYR A 71 -28.29 6.62 -15.03
C TYR A 71 -26.88 7.19 -15.26
N GLU A 72 -26.40 7.97 -14.30
CA GLU A 72 -25.05 8.51 -14.30
C GLU A 72 -24.38 8.24 -12.94
N ALA A 73 -23.14 7.78 -12.99
CA ALA A 73 -22.27 7.72 -11.81
C ALA A 73 -20.92 8.31 -12.18
N ARG A 74 -20.36 9.16 -11.31
CA ARG A 74 -19.08 9.82 -11.52
C ARG A 74 -18.25 9.77 -10.25
N ALA A 75 -17.08 9.14 -10.33
CA ALA A 75 -16.11 9.03 -9.25
C ALA A 75 -14.85 9.84 -9.59
N THR A 76 -14.48 10.79 -8.74
CA THR A 76 -13.37 11.71 -8.98
C THR A 76 -12.37 11.71 -7.83
N ILE A 77 -11.08 11.84 -8.16
CA ILE A 77 -10.00 12.17 -7.23
C ILE A 77 -9.51 13.58 -7.55
N ASP A 78 -9.38 14.42 -6.53
CA ASP A 78 -8.86 15.78 -6.72
C ASP A 78 -7.39 15.76 -7.14
N GLN A 79 -7.02 16.65 -8.05
CA GLN A 79 -5.66 16.72 -8.62
C GLN A 79 -4.55 16.97 -7.59
N SER A 80 -4.91 17.55 -6.43
CA SER A 80 -3.98 17.83 -5.35
C SER A 80 -3.67 16.61 -4.47
N GLU A 81 -4.42 15.51 -4.59
CA GLU A 81 -4.24 14.36 -3.72
C GLU A 81 -3.12 13.40 -4.17
N ASP A 82 -2.55 12.70 -3.19
CA ASP A 82 -1.56 11.66 -3.41
C ASP A 82 -2.14 10.46 -4.15
N CYS A 83 -1.35 9.83 -5.02
CA CYS A 83 -1.73 8.58 -5.68
C CYS A 83 -2.13 7.48 -4.67
N SER A 84 -1.37 7.32 -3.60
CA SER A 84 -1.44 6.13 -2.75
C SER A 84 -2.53 6.18 -1.67
N ILE A 85 -2.93 7.37 -1.24
CA ILE A 85 -3.89 7.58 -0.15
C ILE A 85 -4.60 8.92 -0.36
N GLY A 86 -5.81 9.05 0.16
CA GLY A 86 -6.57 10.30 0.14
C GLY A 86 -8.06 10.03 0.18
N THR A 87 -8.84 10.78 -0.58
CA THR A 87 -10.28 10.62 -0.75
C THR A 87 -10.68 10.50 -2.23
N TYR A 88 -11.88 10.00 -2.47
CA TYR A 88 -12.58 10.23 -3.72
C TYR A 88 -13.98 10.73 -3.43
N HIS A 89 -14.53 11.45 -4.40
CA HIS A 89 -15.91 11.88 -4.41
C HIS A 89 -16.70 11.02 -5.39
N LEU A 90 -17.88 10.54 -5.00
CA LEU A 90 -18.79 9.82 -5.87
C LEU A 90 -20.13 10.56 -5.94
N ILE A 91 -20.58 10.82 -7.16
CA ILE A 91 -21.89 11.36 -7.48
C ILE A 91 -22.69 10.27 -8.20
N ILE A 92 -23.91 10.01 -7.74
CA ILE A 92 -24.85 9.10 -8.41
C ILE A 92 -26.13 9.86 -8.73
N LYS A 93 -26.49 9.90 -10.02
CA LYS A 93 -27.73 10.48 -10.53
C LYS A 93 -28.56 9.40 -11.20
N THR A 94 -29.81 9.28 -10.75
CA THR A 94 -30.77 8.35 -11.33
C THR A 94 -32.15 9.01 -11.39
N PRO A 95 -32.96 8.77 -12.43
CA PRO A 95 -34.26 9.40 -12.57
C PRO A 95 -35.18 9.08 -11.38
N GLY A 96 -35.97 10.06 -10.95
CA GLY A 96 -36.92 9.89 -9.85
C GLY A 96 -36.28 9.74 -8.46
N ARG A 97 -34.97 9.96 -8.33
CA ARG A 97 -34.23 9.90 -7.06
C ARG A 97 -33.46 11.20 -6.85
N LYS A 98 -33.13 11.51 -5.59
CA LYS A 98 -32.22 12.61 -5.27
C LYS A 98 -30.80 12.23 -5.66
N VAL A 99 -30.02 13.22 -6.06
CA VAL A 99 -28.59 13.02 -6.34
C VAL A 99 -27.91 12.60 -5.04
N SER A 100 -27.20 11.46 -5.08
CA SER A 100 -26.44 10.96 -3.94
C SER A 100 -24.97 11.38 -4.07
N TYR A 101 -24.40 11.88 -2.98
CA TYR A 101 -23.02 12.34 -2.90
C TYR A 101 -22.29 11.59 -1.78
N PHE A 102 -21.07 11.12 -2.06
CA PHE A 102 -20.21 10.45 -1.09
C PHE A 102 -18.80 11.02 -1.15
N THR A 103 -18.19 11.22 0.01
CA THR A 103 -16.76 11.47 0.17
C THR A 103 -16.18 10.32 0.97
N VAL A 104 -15.22 9.59 0.39
CA VAL A 104 -14.75 8.32 0.97
C VAL A 104 -13.23 8.27 0.98
N GLN A 105 -12.67 7.92 2.14
CA GLN A 105 -11.25 7.64 2.29
C GLN A 105 -10.83 6.46 1.40
N ARG A 106 -9.73 6.63 0.68
CA ARG A 106 -9.14 5.64 -0.22
C ARG A 106 -7.70 5.34 0.13
N GLU A 107 -7.35 4.11 -0.20
CA GLU A 107 -5.98 3.62 -0.27
C GLU A 107 -5.86 3.01 -1.66
N GLY A 108 -4.95 3.55 -2.46
CA GLY A 108 -4.81 3.20 -3.87
C GLY A 108 -5.71 4.02 -4.81
N TRP A 109 -5.79 3.53 -6.04
CA TRP A 109 -6.31 4.26 -7.20
C TRP A 109 -7.65 3.66 -7.61
N LEU A 110 -8.56 4.48 -8.15
CA LEU A 110 -9.78 3.96 -8.76
C LEU A 110 -9.40 3.17 -10.01
N ARG A 111 -9.86 1.92 -10.13
CA ARG A 111 -9.55 1.07 -11.28
C ARG A 111 -10.70 1.02 -12.26
N GLN A 112 -11.88 0.72 -11.74
CA GLN A 112 -13.05 0.54 -12.55
C GLN A 112 -14.31 0.75 -11.73
N MET A 113 -15.34 1.23 -12.41
CA MET A 113 -16.67 1.38 -11.87
C MET A 113 -17.64 0.57 -12.75
N TRP A 114 -18.73 0.11 -12.16
CA TRP A 114 -19.85 -0.52 -12.86
C TRP A 114 -21.16 0.04 -12.31
N PHE A 115 -22.19 0.10 -13.16
CA PHE A 115 -23.53 0.49 -12.77
C PHE A 115 -24.52 -0.58 -13.26
N GLU A 116 -24.76 -1.59 -12.42
CA GLU A 116 -25.40 -2.84 -12.84
C GLU A 116 -26.39 -3.37 -11.79
N PRO A 117 -27.45 -4.10 -12.20
CA PRO A 117 -28.37 -4.79 -11.30
C PRO A 117 -27.69 -6.01 -10.66
N LEU A 118 -26.99 -5.78 -9.54
CA LEU A 118 -26.33 -6.86 -8.80
C LEU A 118 -27.36 -7.87 -8.25
N ASN A 119 -27.00 -9.15 -8.28
CA ASN A 119 -27.83 -10.25 -7.82
C ASN A 119 -29.26 -10.24 -8.41
N LYS A 120 -29.38 -9.84 -9.69
CA LYS A 120 -30.67 -9.68 -10.39
C LYS A 120 -31.65 -8.75 -9.67
N SER A 121 -31.13 -7.76 -8.92
CA SER A 121 -31.93 -6.69 -8.34
C SER A 121 -32.67 -5.92 -9.43
N GLN A 122 -33.90 -5.48 -9.16
CA GLN A 122 -34.66 -4.62 -10.08
C GLN A 122 -34.00 -3.25 -10.25
N GLN A 123 -33.24 -2.80 -9.25
CA GLN A 123 -32.61 -1.49 -9.27
C GLN A 123 -31.08 -1.65 -9.35
N PRO A 124 -30.41 -0.87 -10.21
CA PRO A 124 -28.98 -0.98 -10.40
C PRO A 124 -28.22 -0.47 -9.18
N SER A 125 -27.02 -1.02 -8.99
CA SER A 125 -26.07 -0.62 -7.94
C SER A 125 -24.79 -0.13 -8.58
N VAL A 126 -24.09 0.78 -7.91
CA VAL A 126 -22.77 1.23 -8.35
C VAL A 126 -21.71 0.42 -7.62
N VAL A 127 -20.82 -0.22 -8.37
CA VAL A 127 -19.65 -0.92 -7.84
C VAL A 127 -18.42 -0.14 -8.23
N LEU A 128 -17.58 0.22 -7.28
CA LEU A 128 -16.32 0.90 -7.51
C LEU A 128 -15.18 0.07 -6.90
N TRP A 129 -14.22 -0.32 -7.72
CA TRP A 129 -13.04 -1.06 -7.31
C TRP A 129 -11.80 -0.16 -7.31
N LEU A 130 -11.05 -0.23 -6.21
CA LEU A 130 -9.75 0.41 -6.02
C LEU A 130 -8.64 -0.62 -5.92
N GLN A 131 -7.45 -0.30 -6.41
CA GLN A 131 -6.26 -1.13 -6.29
C GLN A 131 -5.18 -0.39 -5.52
N ASN A 132 -4.62 -1.04 -4.50
CA ASN A 132 -3.50 -0.53 -3.72
C ASN A 132 -2.23 -0.46 -4.56
N VAL A 133 -1.40 0.56 -4.32
CA VAL A 133 -0.11 0.78 -4.99
C VAL A 133 1.01 -0.18 -4.56
N GLY A 134 0.83 -0.91 -3.46
CA GLY A 134 1.82 -1.87 -2.97
C GLY A 134 2.07 -3.02 -3.96
N SER A 135 3.21 -3.72 -3.79
CA SER A 135 3.61 -4.84 -4.65
C SER A 135 2.58 -5.96 -4.73
N GLY A 136 1.78 -6.15 -3.68
CA GLY A 136 0.69 -7.11 -3.65
C GLY A 136 -0.58 -6.64 -4.37
N SER A 137 -0.69 -5.38 -4.84
CA SER A 137 -1.84 -4.88 -5.64
C SER A 137 -3.23 -5.30 -5.11
N TYR A 138 -3.42 -5.29 -3.79
CA TYR A 138 -4.67 -5.70 -3.17
C TYR A 138 -5.82 -4.77 -3.58
N GLY A 139 -6.98 -5.37 -3.80
CA GLY A 139 -8.17 -4.68 -4.27
C GLY A 139 -9.19 -4.44 -3.17
N LYS A 140 -9.87 -3.29 -3.25
CA LYS A 140 -10.91 -2.86 -2.32
C LYS A 140 -12.19 -2.53 -3.09
N LEU A 141 -13.31 -3.06 -2.64
CA LEU A 141 -14.62 -2.78 -3.21
C LEU A 141 -15.42 -1.80 -2.37
N ASN A 142 -16.04 -0.85 -3.06
CA ASN A 142 -17.09 0.00 -2.53
C ASN A 142 -18.35 -0.22 -3.36
N VAL A 143 -19.41 -0.69 -2.72
CA VAL A 143 -20.70 -0.96 -3.39
C VAL A 143 -21.74 -0.01 -2.84
N TYR A 144 -22.50 0.61 -3.72
CA TYR A 144 -23.56 1.56 -3.42
C TYR A 144 -24.87 1.02 -3.96
N VAL A 145 -25.82 0.81 -3.07
CA VAL A 145 -27.13 0.23 -3.39
C VAL A 145 -28.23 1.25 -3.08
N PRO A 146 -29.37 1.19 -3.78
CA PRO A 146 -30.57 1.92 -3.40
C PRO A 146 -30.93 1.68 -1.94
N SER A 147 -31.18 2.74 -1.18
CA SER A 147 -31.54 2.63 0.24
C SER A 147 -32.98 2.13 0.40
N ILE A 148 -33.17 1.17 1.31
CA ILE A 148 -34.50 0.67 1.69
C ILE A 148 -35.20 1.69 2.61
N LYS A 149 -34.45 2.39 3.47
CA LYS A 149 -35.01 3.36 4.44
C LYS A 149 -35.31 4.72 3.82
N HIS A 150 -34.50 5.14 2.85
CA HIS A 150 -34.63 6.42 2.15
C HIS A 150 -34.67 6.13 0.66
N ALA A 151 -35.85 5.75 0.16
CA ALA A 151 -36.02 5.20 -1.19
C ALA A 151 -35.53 6.14 -2.31
N ASP A 152 -35.28 7.42 -2.04
CA ASP A 152 -34.76 8.43 -2.96
C ASP A 152 -33.21 8.53 -2.99
N LEU A 153 -32.49 7.77 -2.16
CA LEU A 153 -31.02 7.85 -2.02
C LEU A 153 -30.32 6.50 -2.21
N TYR A 154 -29.01 6.55 -2.47
CA TYR A 154 -28.10 5.43 -2.37
C TYR A 154 -27.42 5.37 -0.99
N VAL A 155 -27.02 4.17 -0.58
CA VAL A 155 -26.20 3.94 0.62
C VAL A 155 -25.05 3.00 0.29
N ARG A 156 -23.90 3.21 0.96
CA ARG A 156 -22.76 2.32 0.83
C ARG A 156 -23.01 1.03 1.61
N THR A 157 -22.82 -0.12 0.98
CA THR A 157 -22.89 -1.44 1.60
C THR A 157 -21.50 -2.06 1.74
N LYS A 158 -21.33 -2.88 2.79
CA LYS A 158 -20.08 -3.58 3.07
C LYS A 158 -20.08 -4.93 2.36
N ILE A 159 -19.07 -5.17 1.55
CA ILE A 159 -18.75 -6.49 0.99
C ILE A 159 -17.77 -7.16 1.95
N THR A 160 -18.04 -8.41 2.33
CA THR A 160 -17.13 -9.19 3.16
C THR A 160 -15.83 -9.41 2.37
N PRO A 161 -14.65 -9.13 2.95
CA PRO A 161 -13.39 -9.41 2.27
C PRO A 161 -13.21 -10.91 2.04
N LEU A 162 -12.35 -11.28 1.10
CA LEU A 162 -11.92 -12.67 0.94
C LEU A 162 -11.24 -13.15 2.23
N SER A 163 -11.44 -14.42 2.60
CA SER A 163 -10.78 -14.98 3.78
C SER A 163 -9.26 -14.92 3.62
N PRO A 164 -8.50 -14.45 4.63
CA PRO A 164 -7.03 -14.46 4.57
C PRO A 164 -6.45 -15.89 4.54
N THR A 165 -7.26 -16.91 4.85
CA THR A 165 -6.85 -18.32 4.85
C THR A 165 -6.94 -18.98 3.47
N VAL A 166 -7.35 -18.25 2.43
CA VAL A 166 -7.37 -18.80 1.07
C VAL A 166 -5.94 -19.12 0.64
N LYS A 167 -5.69 -20.41 0.38
CA LYS A 167 -4.35 -20.91 0.05
C LYS A 167 -3.81 -20.22 -1.20
N GLY A 168 -2.57 -19.74 -1.12
CA GLY A 168 -1.87 -19.11 -2.23
C GLY A 168 -2.35 -17.69 -2.57
N TYR A 169 -3.16 -17.06 -1.72
CA TYR A 169 -3.59 -15.68 -1.91
C TYR A 169 -2.50 -14.68 -1.49
N GLN A 170 -2.05 -13.84 -2.42
CA GLN A 170 -1.08 -12.76 -2.18
C GLN A 170 -1.47 -11.44 -2.86
N GLY A 171 -2.78 -11.20 -3.01
CA GLY A 171 -3.32 -10.03 -3.70
C GLY A 171 -3.29 -10.19 -5.22
N HIS A 172 -2.94 -9.13 -5.96
CA HIS A 172 -3.09 -8.99 -7.41
C HIS A 172 -4.54 -9.18 -7.84
N ASP A 173 -5.42 -8.61 -7.02
CA ASP A 173 -6.85 -8.72 -7.17
C ASP A 173 -7.30 -8.09 -8.48
N ARG A 174 -8.25 -8.75 -9.13
CA ARG A 174 -9.02 -8.20 -10.23
C ARG A 174 -10.49 -8.46 -10.00
N TYR A 175 -11.25 -7.38 -9.88
CA TYR A 175 -12.70 -7.45 -9.80
C TYR A 175 -13.33 -7.27 -11.18
N THR A 176 -14.43 -8.00 -11.41
CA THR A 176 -15.27 -7.83 -12.59
C THR A 176 -16.74 -7.96 -12.20
N VAL A 177 -17.61 -7.30 -12.96
CA VAL A 177 -19.06 -7.45 -12.85
C VAL A 177 -19.58 -7.91 -14.21
N THR A 178 -20.21 -9.09 -14.23
CA THR A 178 -20.77 -9.71 -15.43
C THR A 178 -22.11 -10.32 -15.07
N ASP A 179 -23.15 -10.03 -15.87
CA ASP A 179 -24.52 -10.54 -15.68
C ASP A 179 -25.06 -10.37 -14.24
N GLY A 180 -24.81 -9.20 -13.65
CA GLY A 180 -25.22 -8.87 -12.28
C GLY A 180 -24.48 -9.67 -11.20
N SER A 181 -23.46 -10.45 -11.56
CA SER A 181 -22.60 -11.19 -10.64
C SER A 181 -21.27 -10.46 -10.44
N LEU A 182 -20.79 -10.43 -9.20
CA LEU A 182 -19.52 -9.83 -8.83
C LEU A 182 -18.47 -10.94 -8.69
N TYR A 183 -17.36 -10.80 -9.39
CA TYR A 183 -16.24 -11.74 -9.35
C TYR A 183 -14.97 -11.08 -8.84
N LEU A 184 -14.17 -11.86 -8.12
CA LEU A 184 -12.79 -11.58 -7.73
C LEU A 184 -11.91 -12.65 -8.34
N SER A 185 -10.83 -12.26 -9.00
CA SER A 185 -9.80 -13.17 -9.50
C SER A 185 -8.42 -12.71 -9.09
N PHE A 186 -7.51 -13.65 -8.89
CA PHE A 186 -6.10 -13.38 -8.59
C PHE A 186 -5.24 -14.60 -8.96
N PRO A 187 -3.94 -14.43 -9.24
CA PRO A 187 -3.04 -15.55 -9.45
C PRO A 187 -2.76 -16.31 -8.14
N ARG A 188 -2.62 -17.64 -8.21
CA ARG A 188 -2.27 -18.46 -7.05
C ARG A 188 -0.76 -18.65 -6.93
N TYR A 189 -0.28 -18.47 -5.71
CA TYR A 189 1.13 -18.61 -5.35
C TYR A 189 1.40 -19.91 -4.59
N ARG A 190 2.46 -20.62 -4.97
CA ARG A 190 3.05 -21.72 -4.19
C ARG A 190 3.97 -21.18 -3.09
N PRO A 191 4.34 -22.00 -2.08
CA PRO A 191 5.15 -21.56 -0.93
C PRO A 191 6.52 -20.92 -1.21
N HIS A 192 6.99 -20.92 -2.47
CA HIS A 192 8.26 -20.32 -2.88
C HIS A 192 8.16 -19.48 -4.17
N ASP A 193 6.94 -19.21 -4.64
CA ASP A 193 6.77 -18.32 -5.78
C ASP A 193 7.17 -16.90 -5.39
N PRO A 194 8.02 -16.22 -6.19
CA PRO A 194 8.27 -14.80 -5.97
C PRO A 194 7.02 -13.99 -6.38
N ASN A 195 6.86 -12.80 -5.80
CA ASN A 195 5.67 -11.95 -6.01
C ASN A 195 5.33 -11.69 -7.50
N CYS A 196 6.36 -11.60 -8.36
CA CYS A 196 6.22 -11.37 -9.79
C CYS A 196 5.65 -12.56 -10.57
N CYS A 197 5.82 -13.77 -10.04
CA CYS A 197 5.88 -14.97 -10.87
C CYS A 197 5.12 -16.12 -10.21
N PRO A 198 3.78 -15.98 -10.06
CA PRO A 198 2.92 -17.05 -9.57
C PRO A 198 2.92 -18.24 -10.54
N SER A 199 2.93 -19.46 -10.00
CA SER A 199 3.04 -20.69 -10.79
C SER A 199 1.84 -21.64 -10.69
N ASP A 200 0.84 -21.32 -9.86
CA ASP A 200 -0.29 -22.22 -9.56
C ASP A 200 -1.61 -21.82 -10.24
N GLY A 201 -1.53 -21.07 -11.34
CA GLY A 201 -2.68 -20.67 -12.14
C GLY A 201 -3.47 -19.51 -11.53
N GLN A 202 -4.78 -19.47 -11.80
CA GLN A 202 -5.68 -18.37 -11.39
C GLN A 202 -6.77 -18.89 -10.46
N ALA A 203 -7.03 -18.18 -9.37
CA ALA A 203 -8.22 -18.35 -8.55
C ALA A 203 -9.32 -17.42 -9.04
N ILE A 204 -10.56 -17.90 -9.09
CA ILE A 204 -11.73 -17.09 -9.38
C ILE A 204 -12.78 -17.36 -8.30
N PHE A 205 -13.36 -16.30 -7.79
CA PHE A 205 -14.40 -16.32 -6.78
C PHE A 205 -15.59 -15.50 -7.25
N LYS A 206 -16.80 -16.00 -7.01
CA LYS A 206 -18.05 -15.28 -7.17
C LYS A 206 -18.58 -14.86 -5.81
N TYR A 207 -19.04 -13.63 -5.68
CA TYR A 207 -19.66 -13.17 -4.44
C TYR A 207 -21.09 -13.68 -4.33
N ASP A 208 -21.39 -14.38 -3.24
CA ASP A 208 -22.72 -14.75 -2.83
C ASP A 208 -23.30 -13.63 -1.95
N PHE A 209 -24.24 -12.87 -2.51
CA PHE A 209 -24.90 -11.76 -1.82
C PHE A 209 -25.85 -12.21 -0.69
N GLN A 210 -26.39 -13.43 -0.76
CA GLN A 210 -27.29 -13.97 0.26
C GLN A 210 -26.50 -14.36 1.50
N ASN A 211 -25.43 -15.13 1.31
CA ASN A 211 -24.58 -15.62 2.39
C ASN A 211 -23.43 -14.67 2.74
N LYS A 212 -23.26 -13.57 1.99
CA LYS A 212 -22.23 -12.54 2.17
C LYS A 212 -20.81 -13.11 2.24
N LYS A 213 -20.51 -14.03 1.33
CA LYS A 213 -19.21 -14.72 1.24
C LYS A 213 -18.77 -14.89 -0.21
N TRP A 214 -17.47 -15.05 -0.39
CA TRP A 214 -16.87 -15.43 -1.67
C TRP A 214 -16.93 -16.95 -1.83
N ILE A 215 -17.37 -17.43 -2.99
CA ILE A 215 -17.42 -18.83 -3.37
C ILE A 215 -16.47 -19.06 -4.53
N GLU A 216 -15.51 -19.95 -4.34
CA GLU A 216 -14.60 -20.36 -5.41
C GLU A 216 -15.39 -20.98 -6.58
N GLN A 217 -14.98 -20.70 -7.81
CA GLN A 217 -15.64 -21.17 -9.03
C GLN A 217 -14.84 -22.29 -9.71
#